data_AF-F4HIF9-F1
#
_entry.id   AF-F4HIF9-F1
#
_cell.length_a   1.000
_cell.length_b   1.000
_cell.length_c   1.000
_cell.angle_alpha   90.00
_cell.angle_beta   90.00
_cell.angle_gamma   90.00
#
_symmetry.space_group_name_H-M   'P 1'
#
loop_
_entity.id
_entity.type
_entity.pdbx_description
1 polymer ?
#
loop_
_entity_poly.entity_id
_entity_poly.type
_entity_poly.pdbx_seq_one_letter_code
_entity_poly.pdbx_strand_id
1 'polypeptide(L)'
;MRNIKVFDTTLRDGEQTPGVSLTVNEKVEIAKVAWSKNEPIDAIFSAINSALGIKAKLLEYRVSSVGSGKDALGEVLVRVEVGGKISVGRGLSTNILEASAEAYLNALMR
;
A
#
# COMPACT_ATOMS: atom_id res chain seq x y z
N MET A 1 15.56 21.05 24.62
CA MET A 1 15.35 19.60 24.45
C MET A 1 14.02 19.41 23.74
N ARG A 2 14.01 18.87 22.51
CA ARG A 2 12.75 18.65 21.75
C ARG A 2 12.25 17.23 22.03
N ASN A 3 11.06 17.15 22.61
CA ASN A 3 10.32 15.91 22.78
C ASN A 3 9.86 15.41 21.41
N ILE A 4 10.33 14.24 21.00
CA ILE A 4 9.86 13.54 19.81
C ILE A 4 8.61 12.75 20.22
N LYS A 5 7.49 13.01 19.56
CA LYS A 5 6.26 12.21 19.66
C LYS A 5 6.19 11.27 18.45
N VAL A 6 6.08 9.97 18.73
CA VAL A 6 5.87 8.92 17.72
C VAL A 6 4.39 8.87 17.38
N PHE A 7 4.06 8.92 16.09
CA PHE A 7 2.71 8.62 15.60
C PHE A 7 2.70 7.28 14.89
N ASP A 8 2.02 6.34 15.53
CA ASP A 8 1.51 5.13 14.93
C ASP A 8 0.43 5.49 13.89
N THR A 9 0.48 4.88 12.71
CA THR A 9 -0.66 4.89 11.78
C THR A 9 -1.18 3.50 11.44
N THR A 10 -0.54 2.42 11.91
CA THR A 10 -1.06 1.04 11.92
C THR A 10 -0.19 0.12 12.82
N LEU A 11 -0.36 0.16 14.14
CA LEU A 11 0.00 -0.91 15.07
C LEU A 11 -1.32 -1.40 15.66
N ARG A 12 -1.93 -2.37 14.98
CA ARG A 12 -2.79 -3.29 15.74
C ARG A 12 -1.89 -4.03 16.71
N ASP A 13 -2.24 -3.91 17.98
CA ASP A 13 -1.59 -4.58 19.09
C ASP A 13 -1.54 -6.10 18.84
N GLY A 14 -0.34 -6.68 18.98
CA GLY A 14 -0.09 -7.96 19.64
C GLY A 14 -0.64 -9.31 19.18
N GLU A 15 -1.70 -9.48 18.36
CA GLU A 15 -2.50 -10.72 18.53
C GLU A 15 -2.83 -11.64 17.34
N GLN A 16 -2.25 -11.54 16.13
CA GLN A 16 -2.75 -12.38 15.00
C GLN A 16 -1.71 -12.96 14.01
N THR A 17 -0.43 -13.17 14.36
CA THR A 17 0.43 -14.01 13.47
C THR A 17 1.45 -14.82 14.27
N PRO A 18 1.18 -16.11 14.54
CA PRO A 18 2.19 -17.00 15.10
C PRO A 18 3.27 -17.23 14.03
N GLY A 19 4.51 -16.82 14.31
CA GLY A 19 5.69 -17.31 13.58
C GLY A 19 6.42 -16.33 12.66
N VAL A 20 6.00 -15.08 12.52
CA VAL A 20 6.75 -14.07 11.76
C VAL A 20 6.92 -12.79 12.58
N SER A 21 7.94 -12.80 13.45
CA SER A 21 8.38 -11.60 14.16
C SER A 21 9.46 -10.91 13.35
N LEU A 22 9.09 -9.83 12.65
CA LEU A 22 10.08 -8.89 12.10
C LEU A 22 10.90 -8.32 13.26
N THR A 23 12.22 -8.43 13.15
CA THR A 23 13.17 -7.82 14.06
C THR A 23 13.03 -6.30 14.03
N VAL A 24 13.49 -5.64 15.10
CA VAL A 24 13.49 -4.17 15.19
C VAL A 24 14.22 -3.55 13.99
N ASN A 25 15.29 -4.17 13.51
CA ASN A 25 16.05 -3.70 12.35
C ASN A 25 15.25 -3.81 11.04
N GLU A 26 14.55 -4.91 10.80
CA GLU A 26 13.72 -5.08 9.59
C GLU A 26 12.56 -4.07 9.58
N LYS A 27 11.92 -3.83 10.73
CA LYS A 27 10.90 -2.77 10.87
C LYS A 27 11.46 -1.38 10.60
N VAL A 28 12.68 -1.12 11.05
CA VAL A 28 13.39 0.16 10.84
C VAL A 28 13.83 0.33 9.38
N GLU A 29 14.21 -0.73 8.68
CA GLU A 29 14.51 -0.66 7.24
C GLU A 29 13.26 -0.36 6.41
N ILE A 30 12.16 -1.06 6.69
CA ILE A 30 10.85 -0.79 6.06
C ILE A 30 10.43 0.66 6.31
N ALA A 31 10.57 1.14 7.56
CA ALA A 31 10.26 2.52 7.93
C ALA A 31 11.18 3.54 7.26
N LYS A 32 12.49 3.26 7.11
CA LYS A 32 13.45 4.15 6.44
C LYS A 32 13.20 4.26 4.93
N VAL A 33 12.83 3.17 4.27
CA VAL A 33 12.45 3.17 2.85
C VAL A 33 11.15 3.96 2.66
N ALA A 34 10.15 3.77 3.55
CA ALA A 34 8.90 4.53 3.51
C ALA A 34 9.10 6.03 3.81
N TRP A 35 10.00 6.37 4.74
CA TRP A 35 10.27 7.74 5.17
C TRP A 35 11.05 8.57 4.13
N SER A 36 11.94 7.95 3.35
CA SER A 36 12.83 8.70 2.45
C SER A 36 12.14 9.30 1.23
N LYS A 37 10.85 9.00 0.97
CA LYS A 37 10.13 9.48 -0.22
C LYS A 37 8.75 10.10 0.03
N ASN A 38 8.21 10.05 1.24
CA ASN A 38 6.90 10.65 1.58
C ASN A 38 5.71 10.17 0.71
N GLU A 39 5.87 9.07 -0.03
CA GLU A 39 4.88 8.54 -0.99
C GLU A 39 4.63 7.05 -0.65
N PRO A 40 3.74 6.76 0.33
CA PRO A 40 3.49 5.37 0.77
C PRO A 40 2.95 4.49 -0.36
N ILE A 41 2.21 5.08 -1.29
CA ILE A 41 1.66 4.39 -2.46
C ILE A 41 2.76 3.96 -3.43
N ASP A 42 3.69 4.87 -3.74
CA ASP A 42 4.82 4.56 -4.64
C ASP A 42 5.75 3.50 -4.03
N ALA A 43 5.93 3.52 -2.71
CA ALA A 43 6.68 2.48 -2.01
C ALA A 43 6.02 1.11 -2.17
N ILE A 44 4.70 1.02 -1.98
CA ILE A 44 3.93 -0.22 -2.15
C ILE A 44 4.02 -0.71 -3.60
N PHE A 45 3.77 0.15 -4.59
CA PHE A 45 3.79 -0.24 -6.00
C PHE A 45 5.18 -0.64 -6.47
N SER A 46 6.22 0.07 -6.02
CA SER A 46 7.62 -0.27 -6.30
C SER A 46 8.02 -1.60 -5.67
N ALA A 47 7.57 -1.89 -4.45
CA ALA A 47 7.79 -3.17 -3.80
C ALA A 47 7.12 -4.31 -4.58
N ILE A 48 5.87 -4.14 -5.01
CA ILE A 48 5.14 -5.13 -5.83
C ILE A 48 5.86 -5.37 -7.17
N ASN A 49 6.25 -4.30 -7.86
CA ASN A 49 7.00 -4.39 -9.12
C ASN A 49 8.32 -5.17 -8.93
N SER A 50 9.05 -4.89 -7.85
CA SER A 50 10.32 -5.54 -7.53
C SER A 50 10.13 -7.01 -7.19
N ALA A 51 9.09 -7.36 -6.42
CA ALA A 51 8.78 -8.73 -6.04
C ALA A 51 8.34 -9.59 -7.24
N LEU A 52 7.61 -9.01 -8.21
CA LEU A 52 7.13 -9.72 -9.40
C LEU A 52 8.10 -9.67 -10.58
N GLY A 53 9.16 -8.86 -10.50
CA GLY A 53 10.08 -8.63 -11.63
C GLY A 53 9.41 -7.91 -12.81
N ILE A 54 8.34 -7.16 -12.55
CA ILE A 54 7.53 -6.46 -13.57
C ILE A 54 7.89 -4.98 -13.58
N LYS A 55 8.00 -4.40 -14.78
CA LYS A 55 8.03 -2.94 -14.97
C LYS A 55 6.65 -2.47 -15.39
N ALA A 56 5.92 -1.88 -14.45
CA ALA A 56 4.62 -1.27 -14.67
C ALA A 56 4.70 0.25 -14.49
N LYS A 57 3.98 0.99 -15.33
CA LYS A 57 3.83 2.44 -15.23
C LYS A 57 2.43 2.76 -14.73
N LEU A 58 2.33 3.48 -13.62
CA LEU A 58 1.05 3.99 -13.12
C LEU A 58 0.55 5.11 -14.04
N LEU A 59 -0.69 5.00 -14.52
CA LEU A 59 -1.34 5.99 -15.38
C LEU A 59 -2.41 6.79 -14.64
N GLU A 60 -3.19 6.13 -13.78
CA GLU A 60 -4.24 6.77 -12.98
C GLU A 60 -4.33 6.11 -11.61
N TYR A 61 -4.50 6.92 -10.57
CA TYR A 61 -4.78 6.49 -9.22
C TYR A 61 -5.93 7.33 -8.67
N ARG A 62 -7.01 6.67 -8.26
CA ARG A 62 -8.21 7.32 -7.71
C ARG A 62 -8.64 6.62 -6.44
N VAL A 63 -8.92 7.41 -5.41
CA VAL A 63 -9.54 6.95 -4.17
C VAL A 63 -10.92 7.57 -4.06
N SER A 64 -11.91 6.72 -3.80
CA SER A 64 -13.30 7.12 -3.56
C SER A 64 -13.77 6.48 -2.26
N SER A 65 -14.72 7.11 -1.57
CA SER A 65 -15.40 6.48 -0.44
C SER A 65 -16.68 5.82 -0.93
N VAL A 66 -16.93 4.60 -0.48
CA VAL A 66 -18.18 3.87 -0.69
C VAL A 66 -18.88 3.73 0.66
N GLY A 67 -20.08 4.31 0.75
CA GLY A 67 -20.87 4.34 1.97
C GLY A 67 -20.58 5.56 2.84
N SER A 68 -21.03 5.51 4.09
CA SER A 68 -20.97 6.63 5.04
C SER A 68 -20.81 6.13 6.48
N GLY A 69 -20.22 6.95 7.34
CA GLY A 69 -19.99 6.62 8.75
C GLY A 69 -18.64 5.93 8.97
N LYS A 70 -18.45 5.36 10.17
CA LYS A 70 -17.18 4.74 10.59
C LYS A 70 -16.79 3.51 9.75
N ASP A 71 -17.78 2.92 9.09
CA ASP A 71 -17.64 1.70 8.28
C ASP A 71 -17.54 2.01 6.78
N ALA A 72 -17.35 3.26 6.40
CA ALA A 72 -17.13 3.64 5.01
C ALA A 72 -15.90 2.92 4.45
N LEU A 73 -16.05 2.34 3.27
CA LEU A 73 -14.97 1.65 2.58
C LEU A 73 -14.21 2.64 1.70
N GLY A 74 -12.89 2.51 1.65
CA GLY A 74 -12.06 3.13 0.64
C GLY A 74 -12.03 2.24 -0.61
N GLU A 75 -12.62 2.71 -1.70
CA GLU A 75 -12.46 2.13 -3.02
C GLU A 75 -11.27 2.78 -3.72
N VAL A 76 -10.34 1.95 -4.19
CA VAL A 76 -9.18 2.40 -4.94
C VAL A 76 -9.25 1.84 -6.35
N LEU A 77 -9.10 2.71 -7.34
CA LEU A 77 -9.00 2.38 -8.76
C LEU A 77 -7.61 2.76 -9.26
N VAL A 78 -6.95 1.80 -9.89
CA VAL A 78 -5.60 1.94 -10.44
C VAL A 78 -5.65 1.58 -11.91
N ARG A 79 -5.03 2.42 -12.75
CA ARG A 79 -4.72 2.08 -14.14
C ARG A 79 -3.23 1.99 -14.30
N VAL A 80 -2.75 0.87 -14.84
CA VAL A 80 -1.33 0.62 -15.07
C VAL A 80 -1.09 0.25 -16.53
N GLU A 81 0.10 0.56 -17.01
CA GLU A 81 0.61 0.10 -18.29
C GLU A 81 1.76 -0.89 -18.05
N VAL A 82 1.63 -2.10 -18.58
CA VAL A 82 2.65 -3.14 -18.53
C VAL A 82 2.93 -3.63 -19.94
N GLY A 83 4.17 -3.45 -20.42
CA GLY A 83 4.56 -3.89 -21.76
C GLY A 83 3.69 -3.32 -22.89
N GLY A 84 3.22 -2.07 -22.76
CA GLY A 84 2.35 -1.39 -23.74
C GLY A 84 0.87 -1.76 -23.67
N LYS A 85 0.45 -2.63 -22.75
CA LYS A 85 -0.97 -2.91 -22.49
C LYS A 85 -1.42 -2.15 -21.26
N ILE A 86 -2.60 -1.51 -21.35
CA ILE A 86 -3.22 -0.81 -20.24
C ILE A 86 -4.25 -1.73 -19.59
N SER A 87 -4.14 -1.89 -18.28
CA SER A 87 -5.07 -2.65 -17.46
C SER A 87 -5.56 -1.81 -16.28
N VAL A 88 -6.72 -2.20 -15.75
CA VAL A 88 -7.38 -1.50 -14.64
C VAL A 88 -7.63 -2.51 -13.53
N GLY A 89 -7.32 -2.11 -12.31
CA GLY A 89 -7.60 -2.88 -11.11
C GLY A 89 -8.32 -2.05 -10.07
N ARG A 90 -9.08 -2.75 -9.23
CA ARG A 90 -9.90 -2.18 -8.16
C ARG A 90 -9.59 -2.91 -6.86
N GLY A 91 -9.54 -2.17 -5.76
CA GLY A 91 -9.45 -2.71 -4.41
C GLY A 91 -10.42 -1.98 -3.48
N LEU A 92 -10.89 -2.66 -2.44
CA LEU A 92 -11.92 -2.14 -1.54
C LEU A 92 -11.61 -2.57 -0.11
N SER A 93 -11.23 -1.61 0.74
CA SER A 93 -10.93 -1.89 2.15
C SER A 93 -11.21 -0.66 3.00
N THR A 94 -11.45 -0.87 4.30
CA THR A 94 -11.45 0.20 5.31
C THR A 94 -10.04 0.80 5.49
N ASN A 95 -9.00 0.11 5.02
CA ASN A 95 -7.63 0.58 4.94
C ASN A 95 -7.24 0.92 3.49
N ILE A 96 -6.99 2.20 3.21
CA ILE A 96 -6.64 2.69 1.87
C ILE A 96 -5.33 2.07 1.34
N LEU A 97 -4.36 1.77 2.21
CA LEU A 97 -3.09 1.19 1.77
C LEU A 97 -3.28 -0.25 1.26
N GLU A 98 -4.12 -1.02 1.94
CA GLU A 98 -4.51 -2.38 1.53
C GLU A 98 -5.31 -2.34 0.23
N ALA A 99 -6.35 -1.49 0.16
CA ALA A 99 -7.13 -1.30 -1.05
C ALA A 99 -6.25 -0.89 -2.24
N SER A 100 -5.21 -0.09 -2.00
CA SER A 100 -4.25 0.31 -3.04
C SER A 100 -3.38 -0.84 -3.53
N ALA A 101 -2.83 -1.64 -2.61
CA ALA A 101 -2.05 -2.82 -2.96
C ALA A 101 -2.88 -3.83 -3.76
N GLU A 102 -4.11 -4.09 -3.31
CA GLU A 102 -5.05 -4.99 -3.98
C GLU A 102 -5.44 -4.46 -5.37
N ALA A 103 -5.79 -3.18 -5.48
CA ALA A 103 -6.11 -2.56 -6.77
C ALA A 103 -4.96 -2.67 -7.77
N TYR A 104 -3.72 -2.45 -7.31
CA TYR A 104 -2.54 -2.53 -8.15
C TYR A 104 -2.26 -3.96 -8.60
N LEU A 105 -2.31 -4.95 -7.71
CA LEU A 105 -2.17 -6.36 -8.05
C LEU A 105 -3.24 -6.82 -9.06
N ASN A 106 -4.49 -6.45 -8.81
CA ASN A 106 -5.61 -6.75 -9.71
C ASN A 106 -5.41 -6.12 -11.09
N ALA A 107 -4.73 -4.98 -11.19
CA ALA A 107 -4.39 -4.37 -12.46
C ALA A 107 -3.26 -5.15 -13.17
N LEU A 108 -2.24 -5.61 -12.44
CA LEU A 108 -1.11 -6.34 -13.02
C LEU A 108 -1.46 -7.75 -13.53
N MET A 109 -2.43 -8.42 -12.91
CA MET A 109 -2.82 -9.80 -13.25
C MET A 109 -3.83 -9.92 -14.41
N ARG A 110 -4.17 -8.80 -15.04
CA ARG A 110 -5.32 -8.69 -15.95
C ARG A 110 -4.92 -8.46 -17.41
#